data_AF-A0A1F2R8S9-F1
#
_entry.id   AF-A0A1F2R8S9-F1
#
_cell.length_a   1.000
_cell.length_b   1.000
_cell.length_c   1.000
_cell.angle_alpha   90.00
_cell.angle_beta   90.00
_cell.angle_gamma   90.00
#
_symmetry.space_group_name_H-M   'P 1'
#
loop_
_entity.id
_entity.type
_entity.pdbx_description
1 polymer ?
#
loop_
_entity_poly.entity_id
_entity_poly.type
_entity_poly.pdbx_seq_one_letter_code
_entity_poly.pdbx_strand_id
1 'polypeptide(L)'
;MSERKDKRLIDRVRDSALSMQIGGQEDGGVSVMIDMGSALYVVKEHAIYAVRLADQVDPERTNVAVPNTQQRIMSMGTHDPEVARIFLTAYTMFKSMHLGKDFPEGKAWSLAFEYLRDIAAMMKMHSDLVAAIEQAVARSNEVVAKDRSVTLPSLGNAEERCDAFAQKVGHAIDTLKAIARLFYSKELSTKWIDSLTSLAAQKHGEEEPLARFMRETRGNLLFMREMRNMIEHPREDAYVKIHDFQLPPSMELVAPSVDIVKLGEVPVSEPLASLMAQVTEELVSIGEMFMALLCGANAKSFSGFPLVVVEVPPSRRPEWNPHQRISYGIVMNGELQPLG
;
A
#
# COMPACT_ATOMS: atom_id res chain seq x y z
N MET A 1 20.20 28.32 -37.99
CA MET A 1 20.74 26.96 -38.19
C MET A 1 22.23 26.93 -37.87
N SER A 2 22.62 27.14 -36.61
CA SER A 2 24.03 27.18 -36.20
C SER A 2 24.13 26.72 -34.74
N GLU A 3 24.51 25.46 -34.53
CA GLU A 3 25.19 24.88 -33.33
C GLU A 3 25.20 23.32 -33.36
N ARG A 4 25.49 22.71 -34.52
CA ARG A 4 25.78 21.25 -34.63
C ARG A 4 27.28 20.98 -34.84
N LYS A 5 28.17 21.72 -34.18
CA LYS A 5 29.60 21.42 -34.22
C LYS A 5 29.99 20.58 -32.98
N ASP A 6 30.31 19.31 -33.25
CA ASP A 6 31.03 18.34 -32.41
C ASP A 6 30.45 17.94 -31.04
N LYS A 7 29.17 17.55 -30.98
CA LYS A 7 28.75 16.63 -29.90
C LYS A 7 29.45 15.28 -30.06
N ARG A 8 29.99 14.71 -28.97
CA ARG A 8 30.55 13.34 -28.95
C ARG A 8 29.48 12.36 -29.40
N LEU A 9 29.86 11.21 -29.98
CA LEU A 9 28.90 10.20 -30.44
C LEU A 9 27.89 9.85 -29.33
N ILE A 10 28.38 9.64 -28.10
CA ILE A 10 27.53 9.32 -26.95
C ILE A 10 26.49 10.41 -26.66
N ASP A 11 26.85 11.69 -26.74
CA ASP A 11 25.92 12.79 -26.51
C ASP A 11 24.86 12.84 -27.61
N ARG A 12 25.22 12.49 -28.86
CA ARG A 12 24.24 12.43 -29.96
C ARG A 12 23.21 11.34 -29.77
N VAL A 13 23.60 10.14 -29.29
CA VAL A 13 22.60 9.07 -29.07
C VAL A 13 21.79 9.31 -27.79
N ARG A 14 22.41 9.82 -26.73
CA ARG A 14 21.72 10.11 -25.45
C ARG A 14 20.71 11.25 -25.56
N ASP A 15 21.01 12.28 -26.36
CA ASP A 15 20.10 13.42 -26.55
C ASP A 15 19.08 13.18 -27.69
N SER A 16 19.07 11.99 -28.31
CA SER A 16 18.13 11.65 -29.39
C SER A 16 16.74 11.29 -28.87
N ALA A 17 15.72 11.49 -29.71
CA ALA A 17 14.36 11.05 -29.37
C ALA A 17 14.30 9.52 -29.24
N LEU A 18 13.63 9.04 -28.19
CA LEU A 18 13.50 7.62 -27.89
C LEU A 18 12.05 7.17 -28.11
N SER A 19 11.89 5.98 -28.68
CA SER A 19 10.66 5.20 -28.63
C SER A 19 11.00 3.81 -28.07
N MET A 20 10.17 3.32 -27.14
CA MET A 20 10.38 2.04 -26.49
C MET A 20 9.04 1.38 -26.20
N GLN A 21 8.95 0.08 -26.46
CA GLN A 21 7.83 -0.74 -26.02
C GLN A 21 8.02 -1.11 -24.55
N ILE A 22 7.00 -0.91 -23.70
CA ILE A 22 7.04 -1.26 -22.28
C ILE A 22 6.15 -2.47 -21.99
N GLY A 23 6.76 -3.53 -21.47
CA GLY A 23 6.07 -4.78 -21.14
C GLY A 23 5.46 -5.51 -22.34
N GLY A 24 4.65 -6.51 -22.04
CA GLY A 24 3.93 -7.33 -23.02
C GLY A 24 2.53 -6.78 -23.37
N GLN A 25 1.84 -7.46 -24.27
CA GLN A 25 0.44 -7.12 -24.63
C GLN A 25 -0.53 -7.50 -23.51
N GLU A 26 -0.24 -8.55 -22.77
CA GLU A 26 -0.99 -9.05 -21.62
C GLU A 26 -1.08 -8.04 -20.46
N ASP A 27 -0.13 -7.10 -20.39
CA ASP A 27 -0.11 -6.08 -19.35
C ASP A 27 -1.08 -4.91 -19.63
N GLY A 28 -1.73 -4.89 -20.81
CA GLY A 28 -2.65 -3.85 -21.24
C GLY A 28 -2.01 -2.54 -21.70
N GLY A 29 -2.82 -1.48 -21.79
CA GLY A 29 -2.38 -0.13 -22.19
C GLY A 29 -1.52 0.58 -21.13
N VAL A 30 -0.75 1.60 -21.53
CA VAL A 30 -0.10 2.51 -20.58
C VAL A 30 -1.11 3.54 -20.11
N SER A 31 -1.31 3.63 -18.80
CA SER A 31 -2.30 4.50 -18.20
C SER A 31 -1.69 5.78 -17.63
N VAL A 32 -0.58 5.66 -16.91
CA VAL A 32 0.13 6.81 -16.34
C VAL A 32 1.63 6.56 -16.24
N MET A 33 2.42 7.63 -16.35
CA MET A 33 3.86 7.61 -16.11
C MET A 33 4.19 8.58 -14.98
N ILE A 34 4.92 8.10 -13.98
CA ILE A 34 5.22 8.83 -12.74
C ILE A 34 6.73 8.88 -12.56
N ASP A 35 7.30 10.08 -12.58
CA ASP A 35 8.72 10.27 -12.33
C ASP A 35 8.96 10.35 -10.81
N MET A 36 9.64 9.34 -10.25
CA MET A 36 10.04 9.30 -8.84
C MET A 36 11.54 9.60 -8.66
N GLY A 37 12.15 10.26 -9.64
CA GLY A 37 13.57 10.67 -9.67
C GLY A 37 14.54 9.54 -9.99
N SER A 38 14.44 8.41 -9.28
CA SER A 38 15.33 7.25 -9.46
C SER A 38 15.04 6.40 -10.70
N ALA A 39 13.80 6.47 -11.19
CA ALA A 39 13.31 5.81 -12.39
C ALA A 39 11.97 6.43 -12.79
N LEU A 40 11.59 6.27 -14.05
CA LEU A 40 10.24 6.55 -14.54
C LEU A 40 9.38 5.31 -14.30
N TYR A 41 8.31 5.43 -13.53
CA TYR A 41 7.39 4.34 -13.26
C TYR A 41 6.25 4.40 -14.25
N VAL A 42 6.11 3.36 -15.06
CA VAL A 42 5.05 3.22 -16.06
C VAL A 42 4.01 2.27 -15.50
N VAL A 43 2.83 2.81 -15.18
CA VAL A 43 1.68 2.05 -14.68
C VAL A 43 0.80 1.70 -15.88
N LYS A 44 0.65 0.40 -16.12
CA LYS A 44 -0.23 -0.18 -17.12
C LYS A 44 -1.50 -0.71 -16.45
N GLU A 45 -2.41 -1.28 -17.24
CA GLU A 45 -3.67 -1.84 -16.73
C GLU A 45 -3.44 -3.02 -15.77
N HIS A 46 -2.45 -3.87 -16.02
CA HIS A 46 -2.18 -5.08 -15.21
C HIS A 46 -0.73 -5.22 -14.70
N ALA A 47 0.11 -4.18 -14.86
CA ALA A 47 1.49 -4.21 -14.39
C ALA A 47 2.08 -2.82 -14.13
N ILE A 48 3.12 -2.76 -13.29
CA ILE A 48 3.96 -1.57 -13.13
C ILE A 48 5.39 -1.91 -13.52
N TYR A 49 5.99 -1.01 -14.30
CA TYR A 49 7.37 -1.09 -14.76
C TYR A 49 8.19 0.07 -14.23
N ALA A 50 9.41 -0.20 -13.76
CA ALA A 50 10.43 0.83 -13.58
C ALA A 50 11.27 0.92 -14.86
N VAL A 51 11.32 2.10 -15.46
CA VAL A 51 12.14 2.42 -16.63
C VAL A 51 13.30 3.29 -16.19
N ARG A 52 14.52 2.87 -16.51
CA ARG A 52 15.73 3.67 -16.31
C ARG A 52 16.34 3.99 -17.65
N LEU A 53 16.49 5.28 -17.92
CA LEU A 53 17.23 5.75 -19.07
C LEU A 53 18.71 5.48 -18.87
N ALA A 54 19.43 5.39 -19.98
CA ALA A 54 20.83 5.02 -19.93
C ALA A 54 21.72 6.05 -19.21
N ASP A 55 21.31 7.33 -19.14
CA ASP A 55 21.98 8.34 -18.29
C ASP A 55 21.73 8.13 -16.78
N GLN A 56 20.69 7.37 -16.39
CA GLN A 56 20.51 6.95 -14.99
C GLN A 56 21.37 5.72 -14.64
N VAL A 57 21.86 4.98 -15.65
CA VAL A 57 22.72 3.80 -15.50
C VAL A 57 24.20 4.18 -15.62
N ASP A 58 24.53 5.08 -16.55
CA ASP A 58 25.88 5.60 -16.80
C ASP A 58 25.82 7.15 -16.88
N PRO A 59 25.69 7.85 -15.73
CA PRO A 59 25.54 9.31 -15.69
C PRO A 59 26.76 10.06 -16.25
N GLU A 60 27.94 9.47 -16.10
CA GLU A 60 29.19 10.05 -16.60
C GLU A 60 29.37 9.87 -18.11
N ARG A 61 28.45 9.15 -18.77
CA ARG A 61 28.46 8.90 -20.22
C ARG A 61 29.83 8.36 -20.65
N THR A 62 30.22 7.25 -20.03
CA THR A 62 31.47 6.54 -20.32
C THR A 62 31.29 5.46 -21.38
N ASN A 63 30.07 4.94 -21.55
CA ASN A 63 29.78 3.82 -22.44
C ASN A 63 28.52 4.08 -23.31
N VAL A 64 28.76 4.31 -24.60
CA VAL A 64 27.70 4.60 -25.60
C VAL A 64 26.77 3.41 -25.82
N ALA A 65 27.21 2.20 -25.50
CA ALA A 65 26.43 0.98 -25.70
C ALA A 65 25.46 0.68 -24.55
N VAL A 66 25.49 1.42 -23.43
CA VAL A 66 24.56 1.20 -22.31
C VAL A 66 23.14 1.45 -22.79
N PRO A 67 22.24 0.45 -22.72
CA PRO A 67 20.87 0.59 -23.17
C PRO A 67 19.99 1.26 -22.10
N ASN A 68 18.81 1.71 -22.51
CA ASN A 68 17.73 1.96 -21.57
C ASN A 68 17.24 0.61 -21.03
N THR A 69 16.80 0.59 -19.78
CA THR A 69 16.31 -0.63 -19.13
C THR A 69 14.87 -0.45 -18.69
N GLN A 70 14.13 -1.55 -18.69
CA GLN A 70 12.81 -1.64 -18.09
C GLN A 70 12.74 -2.90 -17.25
N GLN A 71 12.05 -2.83 -16.12
CA GLN A 71 11.87 -3.98 -15.23
C GLN A 71 10.43 -3.98 -14.73
N ARG A 72 9.73 -5.11 -14.88
CA ARG A 72 8.45 -5.31 -14.21
C ARG A 72 8.72 -5.40 -12.71
N ILE A 73 8.17 -4.46 -11.96
CA ILE A 73 8.34 -4.39 -10.51
C ILE A 73 7.10 -4.88 -9.76
N MET A 74 5.95 -4.92 -10.43
CA MET A 74 4.70 -5.43 -9.87
C MET A 74 3.79 -5.98 -10.99
N SER A 75 3.12 -7.09 -10.68
CA SER A 75 2.10 -7.72 -11.54
C SER A 75 0.69 -7.28 -11.12
N MET A 76 0.54 -5.99 -10.85
CA MET A 76 -0.71 -5.30 -10.58
C MET A 76 -0.63 -3.95 -11.30
N GLY A 77 -1.75 -3.45 -11.81
CA GLY A 77 -1.85 -2.20 -12.56
C GLY A 77 -3.11 -1.41 -12.21
N THR A 78 -3.54 -0.51 -13.07
CA THR A 78 -4.68 0.39 -12.77
C THR A 78 -6.03 -0.31 -12.61
N HIS A 79 -6.16 -1.56 -13.08
CA HIS A 79 -7.36 -2.38 -12.90
C HIS A 79 -7.38 -3.12 -11.57
N ASP A 80 -6.29 -3.10 -10.81
CA ASP A 80 -6.24 -3.61 -9.46
C ASP A 80 -6.64 -2.49 -8.48
N PRO A 81 -7.72 -2.66 -7.69
CA PRO A 81 -8.24 -1.60 -6.83
C PRO A 81 -7.20 -1.00 -5.88
N GLU A 82 -6.29 -1.80 -5.36
CA GLU A 82 -5.27 -1.38 -4.39
C GLU A 82 -4.26 -0.41 -5.02
N VAL A 83 -3.91 -0.61 -6.30
CA VAL A 83 -3.03 0.30 -7.03
C VAL A 83 -3.68 1.67 -7.15
N ALA A 84 -4.98 1.69 -7.48
CA ALA A 84 -5.70 2.95 -7.63
C ALA A 84 -5.95 3.64 -6.29
N ARG A 85 -6.45 2.91 -5.29
CA ARG A 85 -6.78 3.41 -3.95
C ARG A 85 -5.56 3.93 -3.20
N ILE A 86 -4.40 3.29 -3.40
CA ILE A 86 -3.15 3.67 -2.72
C ILE A 86 -2.33 4.58 -3.62
N PHE A 87 -1.76 4.04 -4.71
CA PHE A 87 -0.69 4.72 -5.44
C PHE A 87 -1.22 5.82 -6.36
N LEU A 88 -2.33 5.60 -7.07
CA LEU A 88 -2.90 6.64 -7.94
C LEU A 88 -3.59 7.75 -7.13
N THR A 89 -4.27 7.40 -6.03
CA THR A 89 -4.72 8.39 -5.04
C THR A 89 -3.55 9.22 -4.54
N ALA A 90 -2.46 8.60 -4.10
CA ALA A 90 -1.26 9.33 -3.68
C ALA A 90 -0.69 10.22 -4.78
N TYR A 91 -0.63 9.73 -6.02
CA TYR A 91 -0.14 10.47 -7.17
C TYR A 91 -0.94 11.77 -7.40
N THR A 92 -2.26 11.70 -7.28
CA THR A 92 -3.14 12.87 -7.38
C THR A 92 -3.04 13.79 -6.17
N MET A 93 -3.07 13.23 -4.96
CA MET A 93 -3.18 14.01 -3.72
C MET A 93 -1.87 14.68 -3.30
N PHE A 94 -0.71 14.07 -3.58
CA PHE A 94 0.58 14.59 -3.14
C PHE A 94 1.20 15.65 -4.05
N LYS A 95 0.45 16.23 -4.99
CA LYS A 95 0.99 17.30 -5.83
C LYS A 95 1.25 18.57 -5.01
N SER A 96 2.49 19.05 -5.05
CA SER A 96 3.01 20.35 -4.58
C SER A 96 2.19 21.54 -5.07
N MET A 97 1.55 21.45 -6.23
CA MET A 97 0.61 22.50 -6.66
C MET A 97 -0.58 22.67 -5.70
N HIS A 98 -0.91 21.63 -4.91
CA HIS A 98 -1.96 21.63 -3.90
C HIS A 98 -1.41 21.72 -2.47
N LEU A 99 -0.17 21.32 -2.23
CA LEU A 99 0.43 21.26 -0.88
C LEU A 99 1.50 22.34 -0.61
N GLY A 100 1.88 23.09 -1.64
CA GLY A 100 2.97 24.07 -1.62
C GLY A 100 4.21 23.57 -2.38
N LYS A 101 4.93 24.49 -3.03
CA LYS A 101 6.07 24.19 -3.93
C LYS A 101 7.20 23.39 -3.29
N ASP A 102 7.37 23.52 -1.97
CA ASP A 102 8.43 22.84 -1.21
C ASP A 102 8.02 21.43 -0.76
N PHE A 103 6.79 20.98 -1.06
CA PHE A 103 6.34 19.64 -0.72
C PHE A 103 7.09 18.59 -1.56
N PRO A 104 7.68 17.55 -0.93
CA PRO A 104 8.53 16.60 -1.63
C PRO A 104 7.72 15.50 -2.36
N GLU A 105 7.03 15.85 -3.46
CA GLU A 105 6.11 14.94 -4.19
C GLU A 105 6.73 13.57 -4.51
N GLY A 106 7.91 13.54 -5.13
CA GLY A 106 8.55 12.29 -5.54
C GLY A 106 8.86 11.35 -4.37
N LYS A 107 9.20 11.91 -3.19
CA LYS A 107 9.37 11.13 -1.95
C LYS A 107 8.02 10.61 -1.44
N ALA A 108 6.97 11.43 -1.51
CA ALA A 108 5.63 11.02 -1.11
C ALA A 108 5.09 9.88 -1.98
N TRP A 109 5.28 9.96 -3.31
CA TRP A 109 4.94 8.88 -4.24
C TRP A 109 5.76 7.62 -3.99
N SER A 110 7.05 7.76 -3.70
CA SER A 110 7.91 6.62 -3.37
C SER A 110 7.43 5.90 -2.11
N LEU A 111 7.06 6.65 -1.06
CA LEU A 111 6.50 6.09 0.17
C LEU A 111 5.13 5.42 -0.06
N ALA A 112 4.26 6.02 -0.87
CA ALA A 112 2.99 5.40 -1.23
C ALA A 112 3.18 4.11 -2.04
N PHE A 113 4.20 4.07 -2.90
CA PHE A 113 4.56 2.87 -3.65
C PHE A 113 5.15 1.78 -2.75
N GLU A 114 6.00 2.14 -1.77
CA GLU A 114 6.48 1.23 -0.73
C GLU A 114 5.32 0.63 0.08
N TYR A 115 4.37 1.47 0.49
CA TYR A 115 3.15 1.01 1.17
C TYR A 115 2.38 0.00 0.32
N LEU A 116 2.14 0.31 -0.96
CA LEU A 116 1.49 -0.60 -1.90
C LEU A 116 2.23 -1.93 -2.04
N ARG A 117 3.56 -1.94 -2.04
CA ARG A 117 4.36 -3.18 -2.13
C ARG A 117 4.19 -4.06 -0.90
N ASP A 118 4.10 -3.49 0.29
CA ASP A 118 3.84 -4.26 1.50
C ASP A 118 2.41 -4.82 1.51
N ILE A 119 1.42 -4.03 1.07
CA ILE A 119 0.04 -4.51 0.87
C ILE A 119 -0.01 -5.65 -0.15
N ALA A 120 0.62 -5.50 -1.31
CA ALA A 120 0.66 -6.56 -2.34
C ALA A 120 1.34 -7.84 -1.81
N ALA A 121 2.37 -7.70 -0.98
CA ALA A 121 3.00 -8.84 -0.31
C ALA A 121 2.03 -9.52 0.68
N MET A 122 1.27 -8.75 1.47
CA MET A 122 0.24 -9.26 2.38
C MET A 122 -0.86 -10.02 1.64
N MET A 123 -1.37 -9.46 0.54
CA MET A 123 -2.37 -10.10 -0.32
C MET A 123 -1.85 -11.43 -0.87
N LYS A 124 -0.59 -11.45 -1.36
CA LYS A 124 0.04 -12.68 -1.84
C LYS A 124 0.17 -13.72 -0.73
N MET A 125 0.64 -13.32 0.45
CA MET A 125 0.76 -14.23 1.60
C MET A 125 -0.58 -14.84 1.99
N HIS A 126 -1.65 -14.04 1.99
CA HIS A 126 -3.01 -14.52 2.24
C HIS A 126 -3.46 -15.52 1.16
N SER A 127 -3.30 -15.18 -0.12
CA SER A 127 -3.66 -16.07 -1.24
C SER A 127 -2.88 -17.39 -1.20
N ASP A 128 -1.57 -17.33 -0.95
CA ASP A 128 -0.72 -18.50 -0.80
C ASP A 128 -1.14 -19.37 0.39
N LEU A 129 -1.58 -18.76 1.51
CA LEU A 129 -2.09 -19.49 2.68
C LEU A 129 -3.39 -20.21 2.34
N VAL A 130 -4.36 -19.53 1.72
CA VAL A 130 -5.64 -20.12 1.33
C VAL A 130 -5.40 -21.31 0.40
N ALA A 131 -4.58 -21.14 -0.64
CA ALA A 131 -4.23 -22.23 -1.56
C ALA A 131 -3.53 -23.39 -0.84
N ALA A 132 -2.65 -23.11 0.15
CA ALA A 132 -1.99 -24.16 0.93
C ALA A 132 -2.98 -24.93 1.82
N ILE A 133 -3.94 -24.24 2.44
CA ILE A 133 -5.02 -24.85 3.24
C ILE A 133 -5.85 -25.78 2.35
N GLU A 134 -6.31 -25.30 1.20
CA GLU A 134 -7.08 -26.09 0.24
C GLU A 134 -6.32 -27.34 -0.23
N GLN A 135 -5.04 -27.19 -0.56
CA GLN A 135 -4.19 -28.31 -0.96
C GLN A 135 -3.96 -29.32 0.18
N ALA A 136 -3.77 -28.85 1.41
CA ALA A 136 -3.59 -29.72 2.57
C ALA A 136 -4.86 -30.54 2.83
N VAL A 137 -6.03 -29.91 2.77
CA VAL A 137 -7.33 -30.59 2.90
C VAL A 137 -7.54 -31.61 1.77
N ALA A 138 -7.28 -31.22 0.52
CA ALA A 138 -7.47 -32.10 -0.63
C ALA A 138 -6.54 -33.34 -0.61
N ARG A 139 -5.29 -33.19 -0.15
CA ARG A 139 -4.34 -34.30 -0.02
C ARG A 139 -4.65 -35.23 1.15
N SER A 140 -5.41 -34.75 2.13
CA SER A 140 -5.65 -35.47 3.38
C SER A 140 -6.62 -36.66 3.26
N ASN A 141 -7.15 -36.97 2.05
CA ASN A 141 -8.06 -38.10 1.76
C ASN A 141 -8.95 -38.47 2.95
N GLU A 142 -10.07 -37.76 3.18
CA GLU A 142 -11.07 -38.03 4.24
C GLU A 142 -10.46 -38.60 5.54
N VAL A 143 -10.06 -37.75 6.51
CA VAL A 143 -9.75 -38.11 7.92
C VAL A 143 -9.77 -39.63 8.15
N VAL A 144 -8.70 -40.32 7.74
CA VAL A 144 -8.75 -41.80 7.65
C VAL A 144 -8.71 -42.32 9.08
N ALA A 145 -9.88 -42.61 9.62
CA ALA A 145 -10.02 -43.25 10.91
C ALA A 145 -9.59 -44.71 10.77
N LYS A 146 -8.32 -44.99 11.07
CA LYS A 146 -7.80 -46.35 11.10
C LYS A 146 -7.34 -46.69 12.51
N ASP A 147 -7.79 -47.82 13.04
CA ASP A 147 -7.35 -48.36 14.34
C ASP A 147 -7.51 -47.35 15.50
N ARG A 148 -8.62 -46.59 15.52
CA ARG A 148 -8.91 -45.50 16.48
C ARG A 148 -7.93 -44.32 16.42
N SER A 149 -7.18 -44.16 15.32
CA SER A 149 -6.33 -43.01 15.06
C SER A 149 -6.86 -42.21 13.87
N VAL A 150 -6.68 -40.89 13.92
CA VAL A 150 -7.00 -39.95 12.85
C VAL A 150 -5.72 -39.21 12.49
N THR A 151 -5.42 -39.11 11.18
CA THR A 151 -4.37 -38.23 10.67
C THR A 151 -5.01 -36.92 10.24
N LEU A 152 -4.56 -35.81 10.81
CA LEU A 152 -4.98 -34.48 10.41
C LEU A 152 -4.06 -33.95 9.28
N PRO A 153 -4.58 -33.09 8.38
CA PRO A 153 -3.72 -32.30 7.53
C PRO A 153 -2.81 -31.39 8.38
N SER A 154 -1.73 -30.93 7.78
CA SER A 154 -0.84 -29.95 8.41
C SER A 154 -0.33 -29.00 7.34
N LEU A 155 -0.30 -27.71 7.67
CA LEU A 155 0.47 -26.74 6.90
C LEU A 155 1.97 -26.84 7.21
N GLY A 156 2.32 -27.16 8.45
CA GLY A 156 3.69 -27.30 8.93
C GLY A 156 4.43 -25.96 9.12
N ASN A 157 3.99 -24.88 8.47
CA ASN A 157 4.61 -23.56 8.55
C ASN A 157 3.62 -22.40 8.79
N ALA A 158 2.55 -22.65 9.54
CA ALA A 158 1.51 -21.66 9.82
C ALA A 158 2.03 -20.47 10.65
N GLU A 159 2.90 -20.74 11.62
CA GLU A 159 3.51 -19.73 12.51
C GLU A 159 4.43 -18.81 11.71
N GLU A 160 5.37 -19.34 10.92
CA GLU A 160 6.29 -18.53 10.11
C GLU A 160 5.55 -17.67 9.08
N ARG A 161 4.42 -18.16 8.55
CA ARG A 161 3.55 -17.37 7.66
C ARG A 161 2.89 -16.21 8.40
N CYS A 162 2.42 -16.43 9.63
CA CYS A 162 1.84 -15.37 10.45
C CYS A 162 2.89 -14.32 10.82
N ASP A 163 4.10 -14.74 11.20
CA ASP A 163 5.22 -13.86 11.52
C ASP A 163 5.59 -12.98 10.33
N ALA A 164 5.77 -13.59 9.16
CA ALA A 164 6.08 -12.87 7.93
C ALA A 164 4.99 -11.85 7.56
N PHE A 165 3.72 -12.20 7.78
CA PHE A 165 2.60 -11.30 7.57
C PHE A 165 2.62 -10.12 8.57
N ALA A 166 2.81 -10.39 9.86
CA ALA A 166 2.87 -9.36 10.90
C ALA A 166 4.05 -8.39 10.70
N GLN A 167 5.19 -8.88 10.17
CA GLN A 167 6.29 -8.01 9.75
C GLN A 167 5.86 -7.04 8.64
N LYS A 168 5.10 -7.51 7.64
CA LYS A 168 4.57 -6.64 6.57
C LYS A 168 3.57 -5.62 7.08
N VAL A 169 2.70 -6.02 8.01
CA VAL A 169 1.82 -5.09 8.73
C VAL A 169 2.63 -4.00 9.43
N GLY A 170 3.72 -4.38 10.13
CA GLY A 170 4.64 -3.45 10.77
C GLY A 170 5.25 -2.44 9.79
N HIS A 171 5.78 -2.92 8.66
CA HIS A 171 6.35 -2.06 7.62
C HIS A 171 5.32 -1.10 7.01
N ALA A 172 4.10 -1.57 6.76
CA ALA A 172 3.01 -0.73 6.26
C ALA A 172 2.71 0.42 7.24
N ILE A 173 2.59 0.13 8.54
CA ILE A 173 2.37 1.14 9.60
C ILE A 173 3.54 2.13 9.70
N ASP A 174 4.78 1.65 9.62
CA ASP A 174 5.97 2.51 9.63
C ASP A 174 6.05 3.40 8.39
N THR A 175 5.53 2.93 7.26
CA THR A 175 5.40 3.73 6.04
C THR A 175 4.33 4.82 6.20
N LEU A 176 3.18 4.52 6.81
CA LEU A 176 2.17 5.56 7.15
C LEU A 176 2.77 6.63 8.07
N LYS A 177 3.57 6.24 9.06
CA LYS A 177 4.32 7.17 9.91
C LYS A 177 5.27 8.04 9.09
N ALA A 178 5.99 7.47 8.14
CA ALA A 178 6.90 8.20 7.26
C ALA A 178 6.15 9.22 6.39
N ILE A 179 4.97 8.85 5.87
CA ILE A 179 4.06 9.75 5.14
C ILE A 179 3.60 10.89 6.06
N ALA A 180 3.14 10.60 7.28
CA ALA A 180 2.72 11.62 8.25
C ALA A 180 3.81 12.65 8.52
N ARG A 181 5.07 12.20 8.60
CA ARG A 181 6.24 13.05 8.82
C ARG A 181 6.56 13.98 7.66
N LEU A 182 6.03 13.74 6.46
CA LEU A 182 6.13 14.71 5.37
C LEU A 182 5.37 16.01 5.69
N PHE A 183 4.31 15.91 6.51
CA PHE A 183 3.46 17.04 6.89
C PHE A 183 3.83 17.62 8.26
N TYR A 184 4.22 16.75 9.21
CA TYR A 184 4.41 17.11 10.63
C TYR A 184 5.75 16.58 11.18
N SER A 185 6.84 16.88 10.47
CA SER A 185 8.16 16.30 10.75
C SER A 185 8.70 16.55 12.16
N LYS A 186 8.35 17.68 12.79
CA LYS A 186 8.91 18.12 14.09
C LYS A 186 7.97 17.84 15.26
N GLU A 187 6.67 17.71 14.96
CA GLU A 187 5.60 17.62 15.94
C GLU A 187 5.26 16.17 16.31
N LEU A 188 5.56 15.20 15.44
CA LEU A 188 5.27 13.79 15.70
C LEU A 188 6.29 13.16 16.65
N SER A 189 5.76 12.58 17.73
CA SER A 189 6.54 11.85 18.73
C SER A 189 6.89 10.43 18.26
N THR A 190 7.56 9.67 19.13
CA THR A 190 7.77 8.22 18.91
C THR A 190 6.46 7.44 18.95
N LYS A 191 5.47 7.88 19.74
CA LYS A 191 4.08 7.39 19.74
C LYS A 191 3.27 8.15 18.69
N TRP A 192 3.67 7.97 17.42
CA TRP A 192 3.21 8.81 16.32
C TRP A 192 1.70 8.82 16.12
N ILE A 193 1.03 7.66 16.32
CA ILE A 193 -0.43 7.52 16.18
C ILE A 193 -1.12 8.45 17.17
N ASP A 194 -0.80 8.34 18.47
CA ASP A 194 -1.35 9.19 19.52
C ASP A 194 -1.05 10.67 19.28
N SER A 195 0.21 10.99 18.96
CA SER A 195 0.59 12.38 18.73
C SER A 195 -0.08 12.96 17.49
N LEU A 196 -0.31 12.18 16.45
CA LEU A 196 -1.00 12.65 15.25
C LEU A 196 -2.49 12.85 15.52
N THR A 197 -3.14 11.95 16.26
CA THR A 197 -4.54 12.12 16.68
C THR A 197 -4.71 13.43 17.47
N SER A 198 -3.85 13.68 18.47
CA SER A 198 -3.90 14.93 19.24
C SER A 198 -3.54 16.16 18.41
N LEU A 199 -2.52 16.07 17.54
CA LEU A 199 -2.07 17.18 16.71
C LEU A 199 -3.13 17.59 15.68
N ALA A 200 -3.80 16.62 15.05
CA ALA A 200 -4.85 16.90 14.07
C ALA A 200 -6.00 17.68 14.73
N ALA A 201 -6.45 17.24 15.91
CA ALA A 201 -7.47 17.94 16.69
C ALA A 201 -7.04 19.36 17.10
N GLN A 202 -5.81 19.53 17.60
CA GLN A 202 -5.30 20.83 18.04
C GLN A 202 -5.09 21.83 16.90
N LYS A 203 -4.61 21.35 15.74
CA LYS A 203 -4.23 22.20 14.61
C LYS A 203 -5.41 22.54 13.69
N HIS A 204 -6.31 21.58 13.48
CA HIS A 204 -7.37 21.69 12.48
C HIS A 204 -8.78 21.71 13.09
N GLY A 205 -8.92 21.30 14.35
CA GLY A 205 -10.19 21.21 15.08
C GLY A 205 -10.65 19.78 15.28
N GLU A 206 -11.36 19.53 16.39
CA GLU A 206 -11.82 18.19 16.81
C GLU A 206 -12.81 17.52 15.83
N GLU A 207 -13.54 18.34 15.06
CA GLU A 207 -14.55 17.88 14.09
C GLU A 207 -14.03 17.84 12.65
N GLU A 208 -12.78 18.23 12.43
CA GLU A 208 -12.18 18.16 11.11
C GLU A 208 -12.00 16.68 10.69
N PRO A 209 -12.25 16.34 9.41
CA PRO A 209 -12.18 14.96 8.92
C PRO A 209 -10.94 14.14 9.31
N LEU A 210 -9.73 14.71 9.27
CA LEU A 210 -8.50 14.02 9.69
C LEU A 210 -8.52 13.73 11.19
N ALA A 211 -8.95 14.68 12.02
CA ALA A 211 -9.01 14.49 13.47
C ALA A 211 -9.99 13.37 13.85
N ARG A 212 -11.18 13.36 13.25
CA ARG A 212 -12.18 12.30 13.44
C ARG A 212 -11.67 10.95 12.98
N PHE A 213 -11.13 10.88 11.76
CA PHE A 213 -10.56 9.66 11.20
C PHE A 213 -9.45 9.08 12.08
N MET A 214 -8.53 9.92 12.55
CA MET A 214 -7.44 9.49 13.42
C MET A 214 -7.93 9.03 14.80
N ARG A 215 -9.09 9.50 15.28
CA ARG A 215 -9.71 9.04 16.54
C ARG A 215 -10.34 7.66 16.35
N GLU A 216 -11.06 7.47 15.25
CA GLU A 216 -11.78 6.24 14.91
C GLU A 216 -10.82 5.09 14.57
N THR A 217 -9.78 5.35 13.78
CA THR A 217 -8.81 4.32 13.34
C THR A 217 -7.68 4.06 14.33
N ARG A 218 -7.57 4.87 15.39
CA ARG A 218 -6.50 4.74 16.40
C ARG A 218 -6.41 3.34 16.98
N GLY A 219 -7.53 2.75 17.36
CA GLY A 219 -7.59 1.42 17.97
C GLY A 219 -7.02 0.35 17.03
N ASN A 220 -7.41 0.40 15.75
CA ASN A 220 -6.97 -0.55 14.73
C ASN A 220 -5.47 -0.42 14.45
N LEU A 221 -4.98 0.81 14.27
CA LEU A 221 -3.54 1.07 14.04
C LEU A 221 -2.67 0.61 15.23
N LEU A 222 -3.14 0.84 16.46
CA LEU A 222 -2.45 0.35 17.66
C LEU A 222 -2.52 -1.17 17.76
N PHE A 223 -3.68 -1.77 17.50
CA PHE A 223 -3.83 -3.22 17.45
C PHE A 223 -2.83 -3.86 16.49
N MET A 224 -2.74 -3.36 15.25
CA MET A 224 -1.89 -3.94 14.21
C MET A 224 -0.40 -3.77 14.55
N ARG A 225 -0.02 -2.64 15.15
CA ARG A 225 1.34 -2.42 15.65
C ARG A 225 1.68 -3.38 16.80
N GLU A 226 0.77 -3.53 17.75
CA GLU A 226 0.98 -4.41 18.90
C GLU A 226 0.93 -5.89 18.52
N MET A 227 0.18 -6.28 17.47
CA MET A 227 0.17 -7.64 16.94
C MET A 227 1.58 -8.10 16.58
N ARG A 228 2.36 -7.27 15.89
CA ARG A 228 3.78 -7.56 15.61
C ARG A 228 4.58 -7.74 16.91
N ASN A 229 4.40 -6.85 17.88
CA ASN A 229 5.11 -6.94 19.16
C ASN A 229 4.73 -8.22 19.94
N MET A 230 3.46 -8.62 19.94
CA MET A 230 2.99 -9.83 20.63
C MET A 230 3.51 -11.12 20.00
N ILE A 231 3.83 -11.08 18.71
CA ILE A 231 4.46 -12.19 17.98
C ILE A 231 5.97 -12.22 18.23
N GLU A 232 6.66 -11.09 18.05
CA GLU A 232 8.13 -11.01 18.18
C GLU A 232 8.60 -11.10 19.64
N HIS A 233 7.79 -10.59 20.58
CA HIS A 233 8.13 -10.43 21.98
C HIS A 233 6.94 -10.82 22.88
N PRO A 234 6.52 -12.11 22.87
CA PRO A 234 5.37 -12.56 23.63
C PRO A 234 5.58 -12.38 25.14
N ARG A 235 4.50 -12.02 25.84
CA ARG A 235 4.44 -11.94 27.31
C ARG A 235 3.36 -12.90 27.81
N GLU A 236 3.41 -13.25 29.10
CA GLU A 236 2.43 -14.18 29.71
C GLU A 236 0.97 -13.70 29.55
N ASP A 237 0.75 -12.40 29.51
CA ASP A 237 -0.55 -11.74 29.43
C ASP A 237 -0.83 -11.05 28.08
N ALA A 238 0.09 -11.15 27.12
CA ALA A 238 -0.05 -10.53 25.80
C ALA A 238 0.76 -11.31 24.75
N TYR A 239 0.07 -12.14 23.98
CA TYR A 239 0.69 -13.00 22.97
C TYR A 239 -0.29 -13.34 21.84
N VAL A 240 0.28 -13.77 20.72
CA VAL A 240 -0.46 -14.39 19.62
C VAL A 240 -0.07 -15.85 19.56
N LYS A 241 -1.04 -16.75 19.50
CA LYS A 241 -0.79 -18.19 19.37
C LYS A 241 -1.44 -18.72 18.12
N ILE A 242 -0.64 -19.36 17.27
CA ILE A 242 -1.10 -19.96 16.03
C ILE A 242 -1.36 -21.44 16.26
N HIS A 243 -2.48 -21.91 15.74
CA HIS A 243 -2.82 -23.32 15.71
C HIS A 243 -2.88 -23.77 14.27
N ASP A 244 -2.19 -24.87 13.95
CA ASP A 244 -2.42 -25.60 12.69
C ASP A 244 -3.80 -26.29 12.75
N PHE A 245 -4.13 -27.16 11.78
CA PHE A 245 -5.41 -27.88 11.78
C PHE A 245 -5.70 -28.58 13.11
N GLN A 246 -6.92 -28.42 13.60
CA GLN A 246 -7.39 -29.01 14.86
C GLN A 246 -8.61 -29.89 14.64
N LEU A 247 -8.78 -30.87 15.52
CA LEU A 247 -9.99 -31.71 15.60
C LEU A 247 -10.58 -31.59 17.01
N PRO A 248 -11.41 -30.55 17.27
CA PRO A 248 -12.13 -30.41 18.53
C PRO A 248 -13.11 -31.57 18.78
N PRO A 249 -13.71 -31.68 19.98
CA PRO A 249 -14.67 -32.73 20.32
C PRO A 249 -15.91 -32.82 19.42
N SER A 250 -16.22 -31.77 18.64
CA SER A 250 -17.26 -31.82 17.61
C SER A 250 -16.91 -32.74 16.44
N MET A 251 -15.65 -33.17 16.33
CA MET A 251 -15.11 -33.98 15.23
C MET A 251 -15.16 -33.29 13.87
N GLU A 252 -15.35 -31.97 13.85
CA GLU A 252 -15.24 -31.15 12.66
C GLU A 252 -13.79 -30.67 12.52
N LEU A 253 -13.21 -30.85 11.34
CA LEU A 253 -11.86 -30.36 11.05
C LEU A 253 -11.88 -28.83 11.04
N VAL A 254 -11.11 -28.22 11.93
CA VAL A 254 -10.94 -26.77 12.00
C VAL A 254 -9.66 -26.38 11.27
N ALA A 255 -9.78 -25.45 10.33
CA ALA A 255 -8.65 -24.88 9.60
C ALA A 255 -7.72 -24.09 10.53
N PRO A 256 -6.48 -23.80 10.12
CA PRO A 256 -5.54 -23.04 10.93
C PRO A 256 -6.12 -21.73 11.47
N SER A 257 -5.93 -21.49 12.76
CA SER A 257 -6.53 -20.41 13.52
C SER A 257 -5.49 -19.64 14.33
N VAL A 258 -5.91 -18.50 14.85
CA VAL A 258 -5.09 -17.61 15.67
C VAL A 258 -5.85 -17.21 16.92
N ASP A 259 -5.20 -17.38 18.07
CA ASP A 259 -5.65 -16.84 19.34
C ASP A 259 -4.87 -15.56 19.64
N ILE A 260 -5.58 -14.47 19.90
CA ILE A 260 -5.01 -13.19 20.28
C ILE A 260 -5.39 -12.94 21.74
N VAL A 261 -4.38 -12.91 22.61
CA VAL A 261 -4.54 -12.63 24.04
C VAL A 261 -3.93 -11.28 24.34
N LYS A 262 -4.69 -10.42 25.02
CA LYS A 262 -4.27 -9.10 25.47
C LYS A 262 -4.71 -8.86 26.92
N LEU A 263 -3.84 -8.21 27.68
CA LEU A 263 -4.11 -7.88 29.08
C LEU A 263 -5.40 -7.08 29.22
N GLY A 264 -6.35 -7.60 29.99
CA GLY A 264 -7.62 -6.94 30.29
C GLY A 264 -8.69 -7.06 29.20
N GLU A 265 -8.41 -7.78 28.11
CA GLU A 265 -9.38 -8.05 27.05
C GLU A 265 -9.77 -9.53 27.03
N VAL A 266 -10.95 -9.83 26.48
CA VAL A 266 -11.38 -11.21 26.26
C VAL A 266 -10.55 -11.78 25.10
N PRO A 267 -9.90 -12.95 25.26
CA PRO A 267 -9.20 -13.61 24.17
C PRO A 267 -10.09 -13.80 22.94
N VAL A 268 -9.55 -13.48 21.77
CA VAL A 268 -10.24 -13.67 20.48
C VAL A 268 -9.58 -14.84 19.77
N SER A 269 -10.40 -15.73 19.22
CA SER A 269 -9.96 -16.84 18.37
C SER A 269 -10.68 -16.74 17.03
N GLU A 270 -9.93 -16.72 15.93
CA GLU A 270 -10.50 -16.64 14.57
C GLU A 270 -9.65 -17.40 13.55
N PRO A 271 -10.18 -17.73 12.36
CA PRO A 271 -9.39 -18.36 11.30
C PRO A 271 -8.24 -17.45 10.85
N LEU A 272 -7.03 -18.02 10.72
CA LEU A 272 -5.83 -17.24 10.38
C LEU A 272 -5.97 -16.51 9.03
N ALA A 273 -6.56 -17.18 8.03
CA ALA A 273 -6.81 -16.58 6.73
C ALA A 273 -7.78 -15.39 6.83
N SER A 274 -8.81 -15.49 7.67
CA SER A 274 -9.77 -14.41 7.89
C SER A 274 -9.13 -13.19 8.53
N LEU A 275 -8.29 -13.37 9.55
CA LEU A 275 -7.52 -12.26 10.16
C LEU A 275 -6.65 -11.57 9.10
N MET A 276 -5.89 -12.34 8.32
CA MET A 276 -5.00 -11.79 7.30
C MET A 276 -5.75 -10.99 6.24
N ALA A 277 -6.90 -11.48 5.77
CA ALA A 277 -7.74 -10.76 4.82
C ALA A 277 -8.27 -9.45 5.42
N GLN A 278 -8.83 -9.50 6.64
CA GLN A 278 -9.38 -8.33 7.32
C GLN A 278 -8.34 -7.25 7.56
N VAL A 279 -7.17 -7.62 8.11
CA VAL A 279 -6.07 -6.66 8.36
C VAL A 279 -5.57 -6.04 7.07
N THR A 280 -5.50 -6.81 5.97
CA THR A 280 -5.08 -6.30 4.67
C THR A 280 -6.07 -5.25 4.13
N GLU A 281 -7.37 -5.58 4.09
CA GLU A 281 -8.41 -4.66 3.60
C GLU A 281 -8.52 -3.39 4.47
N GLU A 282 -8.41 -3.56 5.78
CA GLU A 282 -8.41 -2.45 6.73
C GLU A 282 -7.23 -1.51 6.46
N LEU A 283 -6.02 -2.05 6.22
CA LEU A 283 -4.85 -1.23 5.86
C LEU A 283 -4.99 -0.58 4.48
N VAL A 284 -5.59 -1.22 3.48
CA VAL A 284 -5.88 -0.56 2.20
C VAL A 284 -6.81 0.65 2.42
N SER A 285 -7.88 0.45 3.18
CA SER A 285 -8.87 1.49 3.50
C SER A 285 -8.27 2.62 4.33
N ILE A 286 -7.50 2.30 5.37
CA ILE A 286 -6.79 3.28 6.18
C ILE A 286 -5.79 4.04 5.30
N GLY A 287 -4.99 3.37 4.47
CA GLY A 287 -3.97 4.01 3.64
C GLY A 287 -4.54 5.03 2.68
N GLU A 288 -5.60 4.66 1.95
CA GLU A 288 -6.32 5.55 1.03
C GLU A 288 -6.83 6.81 1.74
N MET A 289 -7.60 6.62 2.83
CA MET A 289 -8.22 7.72 3.56
C MET A 289 -7.19 8.57 4.31
N PHE A 290 -6.15 7.95 4.86
CA PHE A 290 -5.08 8.64 5.58
C PHE A 290 -4.35 9.62 4.67
N MET A 291 -3.95 9.18 3.47
CA MET A 291 -3.29 10.07 2.50
C MET A 291 -4.21 11.19 2.05
N ALA A 292 -5.48 10.86 1.74
CA ALA A 292 -6.48 11.83 1.32
C ALA A 292 -6.70 12.93 2.37
N LEU A 293 -6.94 12.54 3.62
CA LEU A 293 -7.26 13.46 4.71
C LEU A 293 -6.05 14.26 5.19
N LEU A 294 -4.84 13.68 5.18
CA LEU A 294 -3.61 14.45 5.40
C LEU A 294 -3.45 15.56 4.35
N CYS A 295 -3.69 15.23 3.09
CA CYS A 295 -3.60 16.17 1.98
C CYS A 295 -4.70 17.24 2.06
N GLY A 296 -5.92 16.85 2.45
CA GLY A 296 -7.04 17.78 2.64
C GLY A 296 -6.78 18.80 3.75
N ALA A 297 -6.38 18.33 4.93
CA ALA A 297 -6.12 19.20 6.08
C ALA A 297 -4.94 20.16 5.86
N ASN A 298 -4.05 19.88 4.90
CA ASN A 298 -2.89 20.72 4.59
C ASN A 298 -2.96 21.40 3.22
N ALA A 299 -4.08 21.26 2.50
CA ALA A 299 -4.24 21.80 1.17
C ALA A 299 -4.12 23.34 1.17
N LYS A 300 -3.44 23.86 0.15
CA LYS A 300 -3.39 25.28 -0.19
C LYS A 300 -4.47 25.58 -1.21
N SER A 301 -4.98 26.80 -1.19
CA SER A 301 -5.93 27.26 -2.21
C SER A 301 -5.33 27.14 -3.61
N PHE A 302 -6.12 26.68 -4.57
CA PHE A 302 -5.74 26.58 -5.97
C PHE A 302 -6.42 27.71 -6.75
N SER A 303 -5.62 28.60 -7.36
CA SER A 303 -6.13 29.76 -8.11
C SER A 303 -7.13 30.62 -7.31
N GLY A 304 -6.91 30.75 -5.99
CA GLY A 304 -7.79 31.51 -5.09
C GLY A 304 -9.02 30.75 -4.56
N PHE A 305 -9.26 29.52 -5.04
CA PHE A 305 -10.35 28.68 -4.55
C PHE A 305 -9.88 27.75 -3.44
N PRO A 306 -10.66 27.55 -2.37
CA PRO A 306 -10.37 26.53 -1.37
C PRO A 306 -10.49 25.15 -2.02
N LEU A 307 -9.47 24.31 -1.79
CA LEU A 307 -9.52 22.91 -2.17
C LEU A 307 -10.23 22.10 -1.09
N VAL A 308 -11.04 21.15 -1.52
CA VAL A 308 -11.64 20.14 -0.65
C VAL A 308 -11.34 18.75 -1.21
N VAL A 309 -11.30 17.75 -0.34
CA VAL A 309 -11.17 16.35 -0.75
C VAL A 309 -12.56 15.81 -1.05
N VAL A 310 -12.71 15.12 -2.18
CA VAL A 310 -14.01 14.66 -2.66
C VAL A 310 -13.95 13.23 -3.14
N GLU A 311 -15.08 12.54 -3.01
CA GLU A 311 -15.27 11.26 -3.69
C GLU A 311 -15.84 11.49 -5.10
N VAL A 312 -15.13 11.00 -6.11
CA VAL A 312 -15.53 10.98 -7.51
C VAL A 312 -16.52 9.82 -7.69
N PRO A 313 -17.75 10.06 -8.17
CA PRO A 313 -18.73 8.99 -8.38
C PRO A 313 -18.30 8.06 -9.52
N PRO A 314 -18.69 6.78 -9.50
CA PRO A 314 -18.28 5.80 -10.51
C PRO A 314 -18.52 6.26 -11.96
N SER A 315 -19.62 6.97 -12.22
CA SER A 315 -19.96 7.49 -13.56
C SER A 315 -19.04 8.59 -14.09
N ARG A 316 -18.18 9.17 -13.23
CA ARG A 316 -17.19 10.19 -13.60
C ARG A 316 -15.75 9.69 -13.51
N ARG A 317 -15.54 8.43 -13.15
CA ARG A 317 -14.20 7.83 -13.11
C ARG A 317 -13.81 7.38 -14.53
N PRO A 318 -12.57 7.63 -14.96
CA PRO A 318 -12.14 7.23 -16.30
C PRO A 318 -12.03 5.70 -16.38
N GLU A 319 -12.30 5.14 -17.56
CA GLU A 319 -12.21 3.69 -17.82
C GLU A 319 -10.83 3.11 -17.51
N TRP A 320 -9.76 3.88 -17.74
CA TRP A 320 -8.38 3.44 -17.47
C TRP A 320 -8.03 3.39 -15.98
N ASN A 321 -8.86 4.00 -15.10
CA ASN A 321 -8.67 4.02 -13.65
C ASN A 321 -10.02 4.13 -12.93
N PRO A 322 -10.81 3.05 -12.95
CA PRO A 322 -12.17 3.04 -12.44
C PRO A 322 -12.23 2.98 -10.90
N HIS A 323 -11.11 2.67 -10.26
CA HIS A 323 -11.01 2.42 -8.83
C HIS A 323 -10.49 3.63 -8.04
N GLN A 324 -9.82 4.59 -8.67
CA GLN A 324 -9.46 5.84 -7.99
C GLN A 324 -10.72 6.67 -7.79
N ARG A 325 -11.12 6.78 -6.53
CA ARG A 325 -12.33 7.49 -6.15
C ARG A 325 -12.06 8.79 -5.42
N ILE A 326 -10.83 9.08 -5.02
CA ILE A 326 -10.51 10.31 -4.30
C ILE A 326 -9.75 11.27 -5.20
N SER A 327 -10.20 12.53 -5.20
CA SER A 327 -9.47 13.65 -5.79
C SER A 327 -9.65 14.93 -4.97
N TYR A 328 -8.94 15.98 -5.37
CA TYR A 328 -9.30 17.34 -4.98
C TYR A 328 -10.55 17.79 -5.74
N GLY A 329 -11.28 18.74 -5.17
CA GLY A 329 -12.36 19.45 -5.81
C GLY A 329 -12.37 20.93 -5.41
N ILE A 330 -13.08 21.73 -6.20
CA ILE A 330 -13.35 23.14 -5.93
C ILE A 330 -14.86 23.37 -5.95
N VAL A 331 -15.32 24.30 -5.12
CA VAL A 331 -16.71 24.75 -5.16
C VAL A 331 -16.82 25.90 -6.15
N MET A 332 -17.50 25.68 -7.27
CA MET A 332 -17.79 26.68 -8.30
C MET A 332 -19.29 26.87 -8.41
N ASN A 333 -19.77 28.11 -8.27
CA ASN A 333 -21.20 28.45 -8.34
C ASN A 333 -22.09 27.63 -7.39
N GLY A 334 -21.57 27.25 -6.21
CA GLY A 334 -22.27 26.40 -5.24
C GLY A 334 -22.23 24.90 -5.55
N GLU A 335 -21.62 24.50 -6.66
CA GLU A 335 -21.45 23.10 -7.05
C GLU A 335 -20.02 22.63 -6.85
N LEU A 336 -19.88 21.39 -6.40
CA LEU A 336 -18.58 20.75 -6.22
C LEU A 336 -18.11 20.14 -7.54
N GLN A 337 -16.96 20.60 -8.03
CA GLN A 337 -16.34 20.10 -9.25
C GLN A 337 -14.99 19.44 -8.90
N PRO A 338 -14.80 18.14 -9.20
CA PRO A 338 -13.50 17.49 -9.07
C PRO A 338 -12.44 18.18 -9.93
N LEU A 339 -11.22 18.26 -9.42
CA LEU A 339 -10.03 18.62 -10.16
C LEU A 339 -9.34 17.33 -10.58
N GLY A 340 -9.14 17.15 -11.89
CA GLY A 340 -8.49 15.95 -12.44
C GLY A 340 -9.23 15.40 -13.64
#